data_AF-A0A6P7SSS9-F1
#
_entry.id   AF-A0A6P7SSS9-F1
#
_cell.length_a   1.000
_cell.length_b   1.000
_cell.length_c   1.000
_cell.angle_alpha   90.00
_cell.angle_beta   90.00
_cell.angle_gamma   90.00
#
_symmetry.space_group_name_H-M   'P 1'
#
loop_
_entity.id
_entity.type
_entity.pdbx_description
1 polymer ?
#
loop_
_entity_poly.entity_id
_entity_poly.type
_entity_poly.pdbx_seq_one_letter_code
_entity_poly.pdbx_strand_id
1 'polypeptide(L)'
;MNRGFNMESGMAFRLVVSHFIFLLLHLPHPAITFNLDTKSPIIFSGTKNTYFGYSVGLQANSNRARLLVGAPYEPFIRRENNFYQCDIEQHVCNILFSSYAGDTSKTNRWLGVTVDTNPRKDNNFIVCSHRNITKQTDFYGEYVQQSGSCFEIVGTKIIVITNPGKKATAGISARYSQDANSIIIGTPTHGSQARGGYIFKNSQQPAQPVQGLTAPLNHTYAGYAVNMVGSKIILGIPRYQDYGAIDIGDELIEAPQIKKTKCVLKTSISTPCRSLMFCGSVLKSCGPLNPKLLQYWVRILDGEDETFGTVQSRPVRGLL
;
A
#
# COMPACT_ATOMS: atom_id res chain seq x y z
N MET A 1 -83.78 -11.48 13.12
CA MET A 1 -82.98 -10.23 13.08
C MET A 1 -81.60 -10.57 12.53
N ASN A 2 -81.38 -10.31 11.23
CA ASN A 2 -80.09 -10.52 10.57
C ASN A 2 -79.13 -9.40 10.99
N ARG A 3 -77.97 -9.76 11.58
CA ARG A 3 -76.85 -8.83 11.75
C ARG A 3 -76.01 -8.87 10.47
N GLY A 4 -76.07 -7.79 9.69
CA GLY A 4 -75.13 -7.54 8.60
C GLY A 4 -73.73 -7.31 9.17
N PHE A 5 -72.81 -8.25 8.91
CA PHE A 5 -71.40 -8.06 9.19
C PHE A 5 -70.83 -7.08 8.16
N ASN A 6 -70.38 -5.92 8.62
CA ASN A 6 -69.80 -4.84 7.82
C ASN A 6 -68.52 -5.33 7.11
N MET A 7 -68.63 -5.59 5.81
CA MET A 7 -67.56 -6.09 4.94
C MET A 7 -66.48 -5.02 4.62
N GLU A 8 -66.76 -3.75 4.91
CA GLU A 8 -65.83 -2.63 4.65
C GLU A 8 -64.65 -2.54 5.64
N SER A 9 -64.83 -3.05 6.87
CA SER A 9 -63.78 -2.98 7.91
C SER A 9 -62.56 -3.86 7.62
N GLY A 10 -62.70 -4.91 6.80
CA GLY A 10 -61.62 -5.86 6.52
C GLY A 10 -60.63 -5.37 5.46
N MET A 11 -61.09 -4.53 4.52
CA MET A 11 -60.27 -4.06 3.40
C MET A 11 -59.31 -2.94 3.83
N ALA A 12 -59.78 -2.02 4.67
CA ALA A 12 -58.94 -0.97 5.25
C ALA A 12 -57.81 -1.54 6.10
N PHE A 13 -58.10 -2.58 6.90
CA PHE A 13 -57.10 -3.24 7.74
C PHE A 13 -55.99 -3.92 6.90
N ARG A 14 -56.34 -4.59 5.81
CA ARG A 14 -55.37 -5.23 4.91
C ARG A 14 -54.47 -4.23 4.19
N LEU A 15 -55.03 -3.08 3.80
CA LEU A 15 -54.28 -2.02 3.14
C LEU A 15 -53.28 -1.36 4.09
N VAL A 16 -53.69 -1.10 5.34
CA VAL A 16 -52.81 -0.52 6.37
C VAL A 16 -51.68 -1.48 6.71
N VAL A 17 -51.98 -2.77 6.93
CA VAL A 17 -50.98 -3.80 7.22
C VAL A 17 -50.01 -3.96 6.05
N SER A 18 -50.50 -3.97 4.80
CA SER A 18 -49.65 -4.04 3.61
C SER A 18 -48.75 -2.82 3.47
N HIS A 19 -49.26 -1.61 3.69
CA HIS A 19 -48.46 -0.38 3.66
C HIS A 19 -47.39 -0.37 4.75
N PHE A 20 -47.71 -0.87 5.95
CA PHE A 20 -46.75 -0.96 7.05
C PHE A 20 -45.64 -1.98 6.76
N ILE A 21 -45.97 -3.12 6.15
CA ILE A 21 -44.99 -4.12 5.70
C ILE A 21 -44.10 -3.56 4.58
N PHE A 22 -44.67 -2.83 3.61
CA PHE A 22 -43.89 -2.14 2.57
C PHE A 22 -42.97 -1.06 3.16
N LEU A 23 -43.42 -0.29 4.16
CA LEU A 23 -42.59 0.69 4.88
C LEU A 23 -41.47 0.02 5.69
N LEU A 24 -41.73 -1.15 6.29
CA LEU A 24 -40.73 -1.94 7.02
C LEU A 24 -39.69 -2.59 6.09
N LEU A 25 -40.09 -3.02 4.89
CA LEU A 25 -39.20 -3.58 3.86
C LEU A 25 -38.40 -2.51 3.09
N HIS A 26 -38.81 -1.24 3.17
CA HIS A 26 -38.14 -0.10 2.55
C HIS A 26 -37.42 0.82 3.54
N LEU A 27 -37.32 0.44 4.82
CA LEU A 27 -36.34 1.02 5.72
C LEU A 27 -34.97 0.50 5.28
N PRO A 28 -34.14 1.31 4.58
CA PRO A 28 -32.77 0.89 4.32
C PRO A 28 -32.15 0.63 5.69
N HIS A 29 -31.51 -0.52 5.85
CA HIS A 29 -30.63 -0.75 6.99
C HIS A 29 -29.22 -0.35 6.55
N PRO A 30 -28.81 0.92 6.65
CA PRO A 30 -27.42 1.27 6.39
C PRO A 30 -26.60 0.89 7.63
N ALA A 31 -26.37 -0.41 7.83
CA ALA A 31 -25.29 -0.86 8.70
C ALA A 31 -24.00 -0.90 7.89
N ILE A 32 -23.59 0.23 7.34
CA ILE A 32 -22.21 0.43 6.90
C ILE A 32 -21.46 0.98 8.10
N THR A 33 -21.31 0.16 9.14
CA THR A 33 -20.40 0.46 10.25
C THR A 33 -19.05 -0.15 9.90
N PHE A 34 -18.00 0.67 9.87
CA PHE A 34 -16.64 0.16 9.81
C PHE A 34 -16.35 -0.60 11.11
N ASN A 35 -15.88 -1.84 11.00
CA ASN A 35 -15.67 -2.77 12.12
C ASN A 35 -14.26 -2.66 12.76
N LEU A 36 -13.54 -1.56 12.51
CA LEU A 36 -12.23 -1.33 13.10
C LEU A 36 -12.37 -0.70 14.50
N ASP A 37 -11.97 -1.43 15.54
CA ASP A 37 -11.94 -0.88 16.90
C ASP A 37 -10.81 0.15 17.04
N THR A 38 -11.19 1.41 17.22
CA THR A 38 -10.25 2.52 17.45
C THR A 38 -10.09 2.85 18.94
N LYS A 39 -10.89 2.25 19.84
CA LYS A 39 -10.88 2.54 21.27
C LYS A 39 -9.86 1.71 22.03
N SER A 40 -9.60 0.47 21.58
CA SER A 40 -8.68 -0.45 22.26
C SER A 40 -7.57 -0.97 21.33
N PRO A 41 -6.76 -0.10 20.69
CA PRO A 41 -5.67 -0.55 19.83
C PRO A 41 -4.52 -1.14 20.65
N ILE A 42 -3.87 -2.17 20.10
CA ILE A 42 -2.58 -2.64 20.60
C ILE A 42 -1.48 -1.77 19.96
N ILE A 43 -0.69 -1.09 20.80
CA ILE A 43 0.33 -0.14 20.34
C ILE A 43 1.72 -0.73 20.58
N PHE A 44 2.44 -0.98 19.48
CA PHE A 44 3.86 -1.30 19.51
C PHE A 44 4.70 -0.06 19.22
N SER A 45 5.70 0.20 20.07
CA SER A 45 6.63 1.32 19.91
C SER A 45 8.06 0.81 19.92
N GLY A 46 8.87 1.28 18.96
CA GLY A 46 10.30 1.03 18.93
C GLY A 46 11.12 2.19 19.48
N THR A 47 12.44 2.07 19.37
CA THR A 47 13.38 3.14 19.75
C THR A 47 13.11 4.41 18.95
N LYS A 48 13.19 5.57 19.60
CA LYS A 48 13.02 6.86 18.94
C LYS A 48 14.05 7.03 17.80
N ASN A 49 13.62 7.72 16.74
CA ASN A 49 14.45 8.06 15.59
C ASN A 49 15.06 6.86 14.84
N THR A 50 14.49 5.65 14.94
CA THR A 50 14.90 4.49 14.10
C THR A 50 13.96 4.22 12.92
N TYR A 51 12.90 5.03 12.80
CA TYR A 51 11.79 4.81 11.87
C TYR A 51 11.15 3.43 12.06
N PHE A 52 11.07 2.97 13.31
CA PHE A 52 10.27 1.79 13.64
C PHE A 52 8.84 1.95 13.11
N GLY A 53 8.37 0.96 12.37
CA GLY A 53 7.08 1.01 11.69
C GLY A 53 7.14 1.48 10.24
N TYR A 54 8.33 1.72 9.68
CA TYR A 54 8.48 2.13 8.27
C TYR A 54 7.86 1.11 7.31
N SER A 55 8.02 -0.18 7.61
CA SER A 55 7.33 -1.27 6.91
C SER A 55 6.77 -2.25 7.93
N VAL A 56 5.57 -2.79 7.70
CA VAL A 56 4.91 -3.76 8.57
C VAL A 56 4.38 -4.95 7.78
N GLY A 57 4.47 -6.14 8.36
CA GLY A 57 3.89 -7.37 7.81
C GLY A 57 3.24 -8.21 8.91
N LEU A 58 2.08 -8.77 8.64
CA LEU A 58 1.38 -9.65 9.59
C LEU A 58 1.68 -11.10 9.27
N GLN A 59 2.37 -11.78 10.19
CA GLN A 59 2.61 -13.21 10.12
C GLN A 59 1.66 -13.90 11.09
N ALA A 60 0.62 -14.52 10.56
CA ALA A 60 -0.34 -15.28 11.35
C ALA A 60 -0.32 -16.75 10.94
N ASN A 61 -0.33 -17.64 11.92
CA ASN A 61 -0.65 -19.04 11.75
C ASN A 61 -1.76 -19.44 12.73
N SER A 62 -2.19 -20.70 12.71
CA SER A 62 -3.30 -21.18 13.55
C SER A 62 -3.11 -20.96 15.06
N ASN A 63 -1.87 -20.80 15.53
CA ASN A 63 -1.54 -20.81 16.95
C ASN A 63 -0.96 -19.49 17.45
N ARG A 64 -0.53 -18.58 16.57
CA ARG A 64 0.15 -17.34 16.97
C ARG A 64 0.13 -16.32 15.84
N ALA A 65 -0.15 -15.07 16.21
CA ALA A 65 -0.01 -13.92 15.32
C ALA A 65 1.18 -13.06 15.77
N ARG A 66 2.00 -12.66 14.81
CA ARG A 66 3.20 -11.86 15.02
C ARG A 66 3.23 -10.72 14.02
N LEU A 67 3.67 -9.56 14.48
CA LEU A 67 3.91 -8.40 13.64
C LEU A 67 5.39 -8.32 13.30
N LEU A 68 5.72 -8.26 12.02
CA LEU A 68 7.07 -7.98 11.53
C LEU A 68 7.20 -6.49 11.29
N VAL A 69 8.26 -5.86 11.82
CA VAL A 69 8.40 -4.40 11.78
C VAL A 69 9.80 -3.98 11.36
N GLY A 70 9.88 -3.19 10.30
CA GLY A 70 11.13 -2.56 9.85
C GLY A 70 11.44 -1.28 10.62
N ALA A 71 12.71 -1.08 10.97
CA ALA A 71 13.26 0.16 11.49
C ALA A 71 14.55 0.51 10.71
N PRO A 72 14.41 0.99 9.45
CA PRO A 72 15.52 1.09 8.50
C PRO A 72 16.46 2.26 8.77
N TYR A 73 16.11 3.18 9.67
CA TYR A 73 16.95 4.30 10.03
C TYR A 73 17.58 4.06 11.40
N GLU A 74 18.73 4.67 11.62
CA GLU A 74 19.37 4.62 12.93
C GLU A 74 20.04 5.97 13.26
N PRO A 75 19.78 6.51 14.46
CA PRO A 75 20.38 7.74 14.93
C PRO A 75 21.66 7.42 15.74
N PHE A 76 22.81 7.42 15.06
CA PHE A 76 24.16 7.50 15.65
C PHE A 76 24.73 6.28 16.45
N ILE A 77 26.06 6.18 16.34
CA ILE A 77 27.05 5.32 17.02
C ILE A 77 27.05 3.82 16.68
N ARG A 78 25.92 3.09 16.65
CA ARG A 78 25.98 1.62 16.49
C ARG A 78 25.89 1.09 15.05
N ARG A 79 25.42 1.89 14.10
CA ARG A 79 25.33 1.55 12.66
C ARG A 79 24.45 0.32 12.39
N GLU A 80 23.47 0.06 13.28
CA GLU A 80 22.56 -1.08 13.27
C GLU A 80 21.17 -0.68 12.75
N ASN A 81 20.82 -1.12 11.53
CA ASN A 81 19.43 -1.15 11.09
C ASN A 81 18.81 -2.45 11.59
N ASN A 82 17.71 -2.33 12.34
CA ASN A 82 17.07 -3.47 13.00
C ASN A 82 15.75 -3.83 12.33
N PHE A 83 15.47 -5.12 12.31
CA PHE A 83 14.20 -5.69 11.92
C PHE A 83 13.62 -6.45 13.10
N TYR A 84 12.40 -6.13 13.49
CA TYR A 84 11.77 -6.59 14.71
C TYR A 84 10.68 -7.61 14.42
N GLN A 85 10.46 -8.50 15.38
CA GLN A 85 9.30 -9.37 15.45
C GLN A 85 8.59 -9.10 16.78
N CYS A 86 7.33 -8.68 16.71
CA CYS A 86 6.49 -8.41 17.85
C CYS A 86 5.46 -9.50 18.03
N ASP A 87 5.34 -9.99 19.25
CA ASP A 87 4.30 -10.90 19.66
C ASP A 87 3.04 -10.13 20.01
N ILE A 88 1.92 -10.47 19.37
CA ILE A 88 0.65 -9.77 19.54
C ILE A 88 0.01 -10.06 20.90
N GLU A 89 0.19 -11.27 21.45
CA GLU A 89 -0.41 -11.67 22.73
C GLU A 89 0.41 -11.16 23.93
N GLN A 90 1.74 -11.22 23.81
CA GLN A 90 2.67 -10.81 24.87
C GLN A 90 2.97 -9.31 24.86
N HIS A 91 2.61 -8.61 23.78
CA HIS A 91 2.87 -7.17 23.60
C HIS A 91 4.38 -6.83 23.66
N VAL A 92 5.25 -7.74 23.21
CA VAL A 92 6.72 -7.60 23.26
C VAL A 92 7.33 -7.69 21.86
N CYS A 93 8.27 -6.79 21.55
CA CYS A 93 9.06 -6.81 20.31
C CYS A 93 10.50 -7.22 20.58
N ASN A 94 11.01 -8.17 19.79
CA ASN A 94 12.41 -8.59 19.82
C ASN A 94 13.09 -8.26 18.48
N ILE A 95 14.39 -7.97 18.51
CA ILE A 95 15.19 -7.82 17.30
C ILE A 95 15.36 -9.22 16.68
N LEU A 96 14.91 -9.37 15.44
CA LEU A 96 15.04 -10.61 14.68
C LEU A 96 16.30 -10.58 13.80
N PHE A 97 16.58 -9.43 13.15
CA PHE A 97 17.80 -9.21 12.38
C PHE A 97 18.38 -7.84 12.67
N SER A 98 19.70 -7.75 12.63
CA SER A 98 20.44 -6.50 12.61
C SER A 98 21.37 -6.49 11.39
N SER A 99 21.55 -5.33 10.76
CA SER A 99 22.53 -5.16 9.68
C SER A 99 23.99 -5.22 10.15
N TYR A 100 24.24 -5.53 11.42
CA TYR A 100 25.56 -5.61 12.03
C TYR A 100 26.35 -6.81 11.50
N ALA A 101 27.19 -6.58 10.49
CA ALA A 101 28.15 -7.56 9.98
C ALA A 101 29.59 -7.14 10.33
N GLY A 102 29.83 -6.56 11.51
CA GLY A 102 31.16 -6.21 12.04
C GLY A 102 31.96 -5.17 11.22
N ASP A 103 31.44 -4.69 10.11
CA ASP A 103 32.11 -3.82 9.17
C ASP A 103 31.48 -2.43 9.19
N THR A 104 32.10 -1.55 9.97
CA THR A 104 31.68 -0.16 10.17
C THR A 104 31.65 0.63 8.86
N SER A 105 32.33 0.21 7.78
CA SER A 105 32.33 0.92 6.50
C SER A 105 30.98 0.93 5.77
N LYS A 106 30.01 0.12 6.23
CA LYS A 106 28.73 -0.12 5.55
C LYS A 106 27.51 0.39 6.33
N THR A 107 27.51 1.69 6.61
CA THR A 107 26.38 2.37 7.27
C THR A 107 25.20 2.57 6.33
N ASN A 108 23.98 2.63 6.88
CA ASN A 108 22.79 3.17 6.20
C ASN A 108 22.26 2.31 5.03
N ARG A 109 22.14 1.00 5.24
CA ARG A 109 21.64 0.05 4.23
C ARG A 109 20.12 0.06 4.07
N TRP A 110 19.41 0.61 5.05
CA TRP A 110 17.95 0.63 5.12
C TRP A 110 17.33 -0.77 5.15
N LEU A 111 17.89 -1.67 5.97
CA LEU A 111 17.29 -2.99 6.20
C LEU A 111 15.90 -2.82 6.83
N GLY A 112 14.90 -3.49 6.28
CA GLY A 112 13.51 -3.29 6.71
C GLY A 112 12.84 -2.08 6.06
N VAL A 113 13.33 -1.63 4.89
CA VAL A 113 12.60 -0.65 4.06
C VAL A 113 11.32 -1.28 3.48
N THR A 114 11.35 -2.59 3.24
CA THR A 114 10.23 -3.36 2.72
C THR A 114 10.17 -4.69 3.47
N VAL A 115 8.96 -5.10 3.82
CA VAL A 115 8.63 -6.44 4.27
C VAL A 115 7.38 -6.92 3.52
N ASP A 116 7.33 -8.20 3.19
CA ASP A 116 6.10 -8.84 2.72
C ASP A 116 6.05 -10.29 3.22
N THR A 117 4.87 -10.74 3.64
CA THR A 117 4.66 -12.09 4.17
C THR A 117 4.13 -13.00 3.08
N ASN A 118 4.58 -14.25 3.08
CA ASN A 118 4.10 -15.22 2.10
C ASN A 118 2.62 -15.57 2.41
N PRO A 119 1.70 -15.43 1.44
CA PRO A 119 0.27 -15.60 1.71
C PRO A 119 -0.17 -17.06 1.89
N ARG A 120 0.67 -18.06 1.57
CA ARG A 120 0.33 -19.49 1.68
C ARG A 120 1.28 -20.30 2.56
N LYS A 121 2.41 -19.74 2.98
CA LYS A 121 3.43 -20.44 3.75
C LYS A 121 3.67 -19.72 5.06
N ASP A 122 3.15 -20.31 6.12
CA ASP A 122 3.32 -19.82 7.48
C ASP A 122 4.80 -19.64 7.80
N ASN A 123 5.13 -18.51 8.41
CA ASN A 123 6.48 -18.12 8.82
C ASN A 123 7.45 -17.71 7.70
N ASN A 124 7.03 -17.71 6.43
CA ASN A 124 7.88 -17.22 5.35
C ASN A 124 7.62 -15.74 5.07
N PHE A 125 8.69 -14.97 4.88
CA PHE A 125 8.58 -13.56 4.52
C PHE A 125 9.84 -13.07 3.80
N ILE A 126 9.71 -11.96 3.09
CA ILE A 126 10.84 -11.24 2.51
C ILE A 126 11.09 -9.96 3.29
N VAL A 127 12.36 -9.59 3.39
CA VAL A 127 12.81 -8.30 3.92
C VAL A 127 13.91 -7.74 3.04
N CYS A 128 13.87 -6.43 2.77
CA CYS A 128 14.79 -5.79 1.85
C CYS A 128 15.58 -4.63 2.45
N SER A 129 16.65 -4.25 1.74
CA SER A 129 17.64 -3.24 2.09
C SER A 129 18.12 -2.55 0.81
N HIS A 130 17.33 -1.61 0.30
CA HIS A 130 17.54 -0.98 -1.02
C HIS A 130 18.79 -0.09 -1.15
N ARG A 131 19.40 0.27 -0.01
CA ARG A 131 20.67 1.01 0.05
C ARG A 131 21.84 0.11 0.39
N ASN A 132 21.67 -1.22 0.30
CA ASN A 132 22.79 -2.11 0.45
C ASN A 132 23.83 -1.83 -0.66
N ILE A 133 25.08 -1.79 -0.23
CA ILE A 133 26.24 -1.54 -1.05
C ILE A 133 27.00 -2.86 -1.19
N THR A 134 27.29 -3.26 -2.42
CA THR A 134 28.15 -4.39 -2.74
C THR A 134 29.46 -3.91 -3.35
N LYS A 135 30.55 -4.57 -2.98
CA LYS A 135 31.85 -4.43 -3.62
C LYS A 135 31.87 -5.34 -4.84
N GLN A 136 32.28 -4.80 -5.97
CA GLN A 136 32.48 -5.56 -7.21
C GLN A 136 33.93 -5.39 -7.64
N THR A 137 34.45 -6.38 -8.35
CA THR A 137 35.81 -6.35 -8.90
C THR A 137 35.71 -6.61 -10.39
N ASP A 138 36.33 -5.75 -11.20
CA ASP A 138 36.49 -5.95 -12.63
C ASP A 138 37.97 -5.84 -13.04
N PHE A 139 38.23 -5.80 -14.34
CA PHE A 139 39.59 -5.68 -14.89
C PHE A 139 40.31 -4.38 -14.49
N TYR A 140 39.59 -3.33 -14.07
CA TYR A 140 40.13 -2.02 -13.67
C TYR A 140 40.28 -1.87 -12.15
N GLY A 141 39.78 -2.83 -11.37
CA GLY A 141 39.95 -2.88 -9.92
C GLY A 141 38.65 -3.09 -9.15
N GLU A 142 38.69 -2.82 -7.84
CA GLU A 142 37.52 -2.89 -6.97
C GLU A 142 36.73 -1.57 -7.03
N TYR A 143 35.42 -1.68 -7.22
CA TYR A 143 34.50 -0.55 -7.13
C TYR A 143 33.28 -0.90 -6.28
N VAL A 144 32.61 0.15 -5.81
CA VAL A 144 31.51 0.04 -4.86
C VAL A 144 30.22 0.46 -5.56
N GLN A 145 29.15 -0.32 -5.37
CA GLN A 145 27.88 -0.08 -6.02
C GLN A 145 26.69 -0.26 -5.08
N GLN A 146 25.75 0.66 -5.11
CA GLN A 146 24.44 0.47 -4.48
C GLN A 146 23.62 -0.49 -5.36
N SER A 147 23.53 -1.74 -4.92
CA SER A 147 22.84 -2.85 -5.59
C SER A 147 21.54 -3.24 -4.88
N GLY A 148 21.37 -2.79 -3.63
CA GLY A 148 20.25 -3.24 -2.81
C GLY A 148 20.32 -4.75 -2.53
N SER A 149 19.60 -5.21 -1.52
CA SER A 149 19.49 -6.64 -1.25
C SER A 149 18.15 -7.01 -0.62
N CYS A 150 17.63 -8.19 -0.95
CA CYS A 150 16.49 -8.80 -0.31
C CYS A 150 16.83 -10.21 0.18
N PHE A 151 16.24 -10.56 1.31
CA PHE A 151 16.41 -11.84 1.99
C PHE A 151 15.04 -12.51 2.09
N GLU A 152 14.94 -13.75 1.65
CA GLU A 152 13.81 -14.61 1.99
C GLU A 152 14.13 -15.31 3.30
N ILE A 153 13.20 -15.24 4.23
CA ILE A 153 13.24 -16.00 5.46
C ILE A 153 12.29 -17.18 5.29
N VAL A 154 12.84 -18.39 5.35
CA VAL A 154 12.09 -19.65 5.24
C VAL A 154 12.27 -20.43 6.54
N GLY A 155 11.30 -20.28 7.44
CA GLY A 155 11.44 -20.75 8.82
C GLY A 155 12.62 -20.06 9.52
N THR A 156 13.70 -20.79 9.78
CA THR A 156 14.95 -20.26 10.38
C THR A 156 16.06 -19.99 9.38
N LYS A 157 15.85 -20.32 8.09
CA LYS A 157 16.86 -20.16 7.04
C LYS A 157 16.75 -18.79 6.39
N ILE A 158 17.88 -18.14 6.18
CA ILE A 158 18.01 -16.89 5.43
C ILE A 158 18.53 -17.23 4.03
N ILE A 159 17.76 -16.90 2.99
CA ILE A 159 18.14 -17.08 1.58
C ILE A 159 18.32 -15.69 0.96
N VAL A 160 19.51 -15.38 0.46
CA VAL A 160 19.75 -14.13 -0.28
C VAL A 160 19.14 -14.26 -1.67
N ILE A 161 18.10 -13.48 -1.96
CA ILE A 161 17.34 -13.60 -3.22
C ILE A 161 18.01 -12.77 -4.32
N THR A 162 18.57 -11.63 -3.98
CA THR A 162 19.07 -10.66 -4.96
C THR A 162 20.59 -10.61 -4.96
N ASN A 163 21.18 -10.91 -6.10
CA ASN A 163 22.51 -10.44 -6.48
C ASN A 163 22.38 -9.69 -7.82
N PRO A 164 21.84 -8.46 -7.83
CA PRO A 164 21.67 -7.75 -9.08
C PRO A 164 23.08 -7.31 -9.50
N GLY A 165 23.63 -7.97 -10.51
CA GLY A 165 25.01 -7.75 -10.98
C GLY A 165 25.32 -6.32 -11.44
N LYS A 166 24.36 -5.38 -11.42
CA LYS A 166 24.50 -3.98 -11.88
C LYS A 166 23.63 -3.03 -11.05
N LYS A 167 23.84 -1.70 -11.21
CA LYS A 167 23.26 -0.57 -10.44
C LYS A 167 21.73 -0.66 -10.31
N ALA A 168 21.24 -1.47 -9.39
CA ALA A 168 19.84 -1.66 -9.07
C ALA A 168 19.66 -1.17 -7.64
N THR A 169 18.80 -0.23 -7.29
CA THR A 169 18.45 0.02 -5.88
C THR A 169 17.38 -0.98 -5.49
N ALA A 170 17.71 -2.28 -5.58
CA ALA A 170 16.75 -3.36 -5.52
C ALA A 170 16.15 -3.51 -4.12
N GLY A 171 14.84 -3.74 -4.07
CA GLY A 171 14.15 -3.98 -2.80
C GLY A 171 13.58 -2.73 -2.13
N ILE A 172 13.52 -1.61 -2.85
CA ILE A 172 12.71 -0.46 -2.41
C ILE A 172 11.23 -0.83 -2.24
N SER A 173 10.79 -1.81 -3.04
CA SER A 173 9.49 -2.43 -3.00
C SER A 173 9.66 -3.89 -3.42
N ALA A 174 8.85 -4.76 -2.84
CA ALA A 174 8.86 -6.18 -3.11
C ALA A 174 7.54 -6.79 -2.67
N ARG A 175 7.08 -7.84 -3.34
CA ARG A 175 5.85 -8.57 -3.02
C ARG A 175 5.95 -10.05 -3.38
N TYR A 176 5.32 -10.91 -2.60
CA TYR A 176 4.95 -12.25 -3.00
C TYR A 176 3.79 -12.22 -3.98
N SER A 177 3.72 -13.24 -4.83
CA SER A 177 2.51 -13.52 -5.60
C SER A 177 1.46 -14.15 -4.70
N GLN A 178 0.19 -13.99 -5.08
CA GLN A 178 -0.95 -14.59 -4.37
C GLN A 178 -0.88 -16.14 -4.34
N ASP A 179 -0.23 -16.75 -5.33
CA ASP A 179 0.03 -18.19 -5.36
C ASP A 179 1.27 -18.61 -4.53
N ALA A 180 1.96 -17.65 -3.90
CA ALA A 180 3.14 -17.84 -3.06
C ALA A 180 4.37 -18.46 -3.75
N ASN A 181 4.35 -18.58 -5.07
CA ASN A 181 5.44 -19.20 -5.82
C ASN A 181 6.45 -18.20 -6.33
N SER A 182 6.04 -16.96 -6.57
CA SER A 182 6.90 -15.93 -7.15
C SER A 182 7.08 -14.75 -6.21
N ILE A 183 8.21 -14.06 -6.39
CA ILE A 183 8.53 -12.82 -5.69
C ILE A 183 8.88 -11.79 -6.75
N ILE A 184 8.25 -10.61 -6.69
CA ILE A 184 8.67 -9.46 -7.46
C ILE A 184 9.45 -8.48 -6.59
N ILE A 185 10.51 -7.91 -7.15
CA ILE A 185 11.38 -6.94 -6.49
C ILE A 185 11.54 -5.73 -7.41
N GLY A 186 11.12 -4.56 -6.93
CA GLY A 186 11.27 -3.29 -7.61
C GLY A 186 12.71 -2.77 -7.60
N THR A 187 13.11 -2.13 -8.71
CA THR A 187 14.48 -1.64 -8.95
C THR A 187 14.48 -0.27 -9.64
N PRO A 188 14.13 0.82 -8.93
CA PRO A 188 13.85 2.12 -9.55
C PRO A 188 15.08 2.89 -10.10
N THR A 189 16.23 2.24 -10.31
CA THR A 189 17.43 2.94 -10.76
C THR A 189 17.47 3.22 -12.25
N HIS A 190 18.13 4.32 -12.54
CA HIS A 190 18.55 4.75 -13.87
C HIS A 190 19.42 3.70 -14.57
N GLY A 191 19.08 3.38 -15.83
CA GLY A 191 19.92 2.60 -16.73
C GLY A 191 20.06 1.10 -16.43
N SER A 192 19.23 0.53 -15.55
CA SER A 192 19.33 -0.89 -15.22
C SER A 192 18.67 -1.77 -16.29
N GLN A 193 19.32 -2.88 -16.65
CA GLN A 193 18.72 -3.96 -17.45
C GLN A 193 17.49 -4.59 -16.76
N ALA A 194 17.28 -4.28 -15.48
CA ALA A 194 16.17 -4.77 -14.67
C ALA A 194 14.81 -4.26 -15.16
N ARG A 195 14.77 -3.29 -16.07
CA ARG A 195 13.51 -2.75 -16.60
C ARG A 195 12.52 -2.35 -15.48
N GLY A 196 13.00 -1.85 -14.36
CA GLY A 196 12.15 -1.50 -13.21
C GLY A 196 11.90 -2.63 -12.20
N GLY A 197 12.18 -3.90 -12.50
CA GLY A 197 12.10 -4.96 -11.49
C GLY A 197 12.60 -6.34 -11.90
N TYR A 198 12.74 -7.22 -10.91
CA TYR A 198 13.05 -8.64 -11.11
C TYR A 198 11.93 -9.52 -10.58
N ILE A 199 11.70 -10.64 -11.25
CA ILE A 199 10.79 -11.71 -10.82
C ILE A 199 11.64 -12.94 -10.50
N PHE A 200 11.34 -13.54 -9.36
CA PHE A 200 11.91 -14.79 -8.91
C PHE A 200 10.79 -15.81 -8.84
N LYS A 201 10.78 -16.80 -9.74
CA LYS A 201 9.80 -17.91 -9.71
C LYS A 201 10.02 -18.87 -8.55
N ASN A 202 11.18 -18.80 -7.93
CA ASN A 202 11.61 -19.46 -6.71
C ASN A 202 12.88 -18.71 -6.25
N SER A 203 13.12 -18.58 -4.95
CA SER A 203 14.31 -17.93 -4.41
C SER A 203 15.63 -18.60 -4.79
N GLN A 204 15.58 -19.86 -5.26
CA GLN A 204 16.76 -20.58 -5.75
C GLN A 204 17.04 -20.38 -7.25
N GLN A 205 16.10 -19.81 -8.01
CA GLN A 205 16.24 -19.61 -9.45
C GLN A 205 16.81 -18.23 -9.79
N PRO A 206 17.53 -18.09 -10.92
CA PRO A 206 18.06 -16.80 -11.34
C PRO A 206 16.94 -15.80 -11.61
N ALA A 207 17.14 -14.58 -11.11
CA ALA A 207 16.26 -13.44 -11.32
C ALA A 207 15.98 -13.24 -12.81
N GLN A 208 14.70 -13.08 -13.18
CA GLN A 208 14.32 -12.68 -14.52
C GLN A 208 13.91 -11.20 -14.52
N PRO A 209 14.45 -10.36 -15.41
CA PRO A 209 13.98 -8.98 -15.52
C PRO A 209 12.50 -8.97 -15.94
N VAL A 210 11.73 -7.99 -15.47
CA VAL A 210 10.33 -7.84 -15.89
C VAL A 210 10.28 -7.59 -17.39
N GLN A 211 9.49 -8.40 -18.09
CA GLN A 211 9.30 -8.31 -19.54
C GLN A 211 7.96 -7.65 -19.87
N GLY A 212 7.77 -7.29 -21.14
CA GLY A 212 6.49 -6.80 -21.65
C GLY A 212 6.17 -5.33 -21.35
N LEU A 213 7.00 -4.61 -20.59
CA LEU A 213 6.71 -3.23 -20.22
C LEU A 213 6.58 -2.30 -21.41
N THR A 214 5.56 -1.45 -21.32
CA THR A 214 5.15 -0.52 -22.36
C THR A 214 5.81 0.85 -22.17
N ALA A 215 6.12 1.24 -20.93
CA ALA A 215 6.73 2.54 -20.65
C ALA A 215 8.24 2.59 -21.01
N PRO A 216 8.75 3.69 -21.59
CA PRO A 216 10.17 4.02 -21.50
C PRO A 216 10.64 4.11 -20.04
N LEU A 217 11.78 3.49 -19.75
CA LEU A 217 12.23 3.24 -18.36
C LEU A 217 13.33 4.21 -17.91
N ASN A 218 13.75 5.10 -18.79
CA ASN A 218 14.85 6.01 -18.51
C ASN A 218 14.40 7.16 -17.60
N HIS A 219 15.03 7.30 -16.44
CA HIS A 219 14.74 8.32 -15.41
C HIS A 219 13.32 8.29 -14.82
N THR A 220 12.54 7.22 -15.04
CA THR A 220 11.12 7.17 -14.65
C THR A 220 10.86 6.56 -13.27
N TYR A 221 11.88 5.93 -12.66
CA TYR A 221 11.80 5.24 -11.37
C TYR A 221 10.81 4.06 -11.40
N ALA A 222 10.70 3.36 -12.55
CA ALA A 222 9.85 2.19 -12.67
C ALA A 222 10.17 1.14 -11.60
N GLY A 223 9.12 0.55 -11.01
CA GLY A 223 9.23 -0.36 -9.87
C GLY A 223 9.56 0.32 -8.55
N TYR A 224 9.27 1.62 -8.45
CA TYR A 224 9.22 2.29 -7.14
C TYR A 224 8.20 1.61 -6.22
N ALA A 225 7.06 1.19 -6.78
CA ALA A 225 6.10 0.30 -6.16
C ALA A 225 5.87 -0.91 -7.07
N VAL A 226 5.60 -2.07 -6.48
CA VAL A 226 5.32 -3.31 -7.21
C VAL A 226 4.14 -4.04 -6.59
N ASN A 227 3.37 -4.73 -7.43
CA ASN A 227 2.34 -5.68 -7.02
C ASN A 227 2.17 -6.78 -8.08
N MET A 228 1.50 -7.87 -7.74
CA MET A 228 1.16 -8.95 -8.66
C MET A 228 -0.27 -9.42 -8.45
N VAL A 229 -1.00 -9.60 -9.56
CA VAL A 229 -2.37 -10.15 -9.56
C VAL A 229 -2.41 -11.26 -10.61
N GLY A 230 -2.59 -12.50 -10.17
CA GLY A 230 -2.38 -13.67 -11.02
C GLY A 230 -0.96 -13.67 -11.63
N SER A 231 -0.86 -13.71 -12.95
CA SER A 231 0.41 -13.61 -13.70
C SER A 231 0.79 -12.17 -14.06
N LYS A 232 -0.09 -11.19 -13.82
CA LYS A 232 0.14 -9.80 -14.18
C LYS A 232 0.98 -9.10 -13.14
N ILE A 233 1.94 -8.34 -13.62
CA ILE A 233 2.84 -7.53 -12.82
C ILE A 233 2.40 -6.08 -12.92
N ILE A 234 2.34 -5.43 -11.78
CA ILE A 234 1.97 -4.03 -11.66
C ILE A 234 3.20 -3.27 -11.19
N LEU A 235 3.66 -2.30 -11.97
CA LEU A 235 4.78 -1.41 -11.63
C LEU A 235 4.29 0.02 -11.48
N GLY A 236 4.59 0.64 -10.34
CA GLY A 236 4.48 2.09 -10.17
C GLY A 236 5.67 2.80 -10.80
N ILE A 237 5.39 3.81 -11.62
CA ILE A 237 6.37 4.60 -12.37
C ILE A 237 6.16 6.08 -12.05
N PRO A 238 6.62 6.57 -10.89
CA PRO A 238 6.22 7.89 -10.38
C PRO A 238 6.75 9.07 -11.20
N ARG A 239 7.81 8.89 -12.01
CA ARG A 239 8.38 9.95 -12.85
C ARG A 239 8.16 9.73 -14.35
N TYR A 240 7.13 8.96 -14.70
CA TYR A 240 6.72 8.86 -16.09
C TYR A 240 6.19 10.22 -16.59
N GLN A 241 6.88 10.83 -17.56
CA GLN A 241 6.57 12.15 -18.11
C GLN A 241 6.37 13.27 -17.06
N ASP A 242 6.95 13.13 -15.86
CA ASP A 242 6.75 14.03 -14.70
C ASP A 242 5.37 14.02 -14.00
N TYR A 243 4.43 13.17 -14.44
CA TYR A 243 3.10 13.04 -13.79
C TYR A 243 2.87 11.66 -13.17
N GLY A 244 3.66 10.66 -13.60
CA GLY A 244 3.57 9.29 -13.14
C GLY A 244 2.69 8.41 -14.01
N ALA A 245 2.89 7.10 -13.88
CA ALA A 245 2.11 6.07 -14.55
C ALA A 245 2.11 4.77 -13.74
N ILE A 246 1.22 3.87 -14.10
CA ILE A 246 1.19 2.48 -13.65
C ILE A 246 1.28 1.60 -14.90
N ASP A 247 2.23 0.67 -14.92
CA ASP A 247 2.36 -0.33 -15.99
C ASP A 247 1.82 -1.67 -15.46
N ILE A 248 0.84 -2.24 -16.16
CA ILE A 248 0.19 -3.51 -15.86
C ILE A 248 0.49 -4.50 -16.99
N GLY A 249 1.76 -4.86 -17.15
CA GLY A 249 2.20 -5.77 -18.20
C GLY A 249 2.08 -5.14 -19.59
N ASP A 250 0.97 -5.41 -20.28
CA ASP A 250 0.68 -4.94 -21.63
C ASP A 250 -0.07 -3.60 -21.69
N GLU A 251 -0.47 -3.06 -20.53
CA GLU A 251 -1.21 -1.81 -20.44
C GLU A 251 -0.45 -0.75 -19.64
N LEU A 252 -0.32 0.46 -20.20
CA LEU A 252 0.20 1.63 -19.49
C LEU A 252 -0.92 2.61 -19.14
N ILE A 253 -1.08 2.89 -17.86
CA ILE A 253 -2.06 3.83 -17.31
C ILE A 253 -1.33 5.08 -16.86
N GLU A 254 -1.41 6.14 -17.66
CA GLU A 254 -0.80 7.43 -17.34
C GLU A 254 -1.64 8.21 -16.32
N ALA A 255 -0.96 8.93 -15.43
CA ALA A 255 -1.62 9.88 -14.54
C ALA A 255 -2.29 10.99 -15.37
N PRO A 256 -3.44 11.53 -14.90
CA PRO A 256 -4.13 12.55 -15.65
C PRO A 256 -3.29 13.83 -15.66
N GLN A 257 -3.03 14.32 -16.87
CA GLN A 257 -2.38 15.60 -17.11
C GLN A 257 -3.33 16.71 -16.67
N ILE A 258 -3.32 17.09 -15.39
CA ILE A 258 -4.05 18.28 -14.95
C ILE A 258 -3.33 19.48 -15.54
N LYS A 259 -3.78 19.93 -16.72
CA LYS A 259 -3.46 21.28 -17.21
C LYS A 259 -3.76 22.21 -16.04
N LYS A 260 -2.73 22.91 -15.53
CA LYS A 260 -2.89 23.91 -14.47
C LYS A 260 -3.86 24.98 -14.96
N THR A 261 -5.16 24.77 -14.78
CA THR A 261 -6.14 25.82 -14.95
C THR A 261 -5.87 26.77 -13.79
N LYS A 262 -5.34 27.96 -14.10
CA LYS A 262 -5.21 29.04 -13.12
C LYS A 262 -6.56 29.18 -12.42
N CYS A 263 -6.66 28.72 -11.18
CA CYS A 263 -7.79 29.02 -10.33
C CYS A 263 -7.67 30.49 -9.95
N VAL A 264 -8.25 31.36 -10.77
CA VAL A 264 -8.44 32.77 -10.38
C VAL A 264 -9.56 32.76 -9.36
N LEU A 265 -9.19 32.83 -8.08
CA LEU A 265 -10.11 33.19 -7.01
C LEU A 265 -10.65 34.58 -7.31
N LYS A 266 -11.84 34.65 -7.94
CA LYS A 266 -12.63 35.88 -7.94
C LYS A 266 -13.27 36.02 -6.57
N THR A 267 -12.63 36.77 -5.68
CA THR A 267 -13.26 37.28 -4.47
C THR A 267 -14.30 38.31 -4.86
N SER A 268 -15.56 37.88 -4.95
CA SER A 268 -16.71 38.79 -4.92
C SER A 268 -17.01 39.10 -3.46
N ILE A 269 -16.56 40.26 -2.98
CA ILE A 269 -17.00 40.80 -1.69
C ILE A 269 -18.42 41.34 -1.90
N SER A 270 -19.44 40.59 -1.48
CA SER A 270 -20.80 41.10 -1.35
C SER A 270 -21.23 41.11 0.11
N THR A 271 -21.19 42.32 0.70
CA THR A 271 -21.97 42.84 1.85
C THR A 271 -21.99 42.11 3.20
N PRO A 272 -22.06 42.86 4.33
CA PRO A 272 -22.04 42.28 5.68
C PRO A 272 -23.39 41.65 6.07
N CYS A 273 -23.39 40.34 6.32
CA CYS A 273 -24.53 39.66 6.97
C CYS A 273 -24.66 40.12 8.41
N ARG A 274 -25.73 40.85 8.74
CA ARG A 274 -26.25 40.96 10.11
C ARG A 274 -27.31 39.86 10.32
N SER A 275 -27.07 39.04 11.35
CA SER A 275 -28.03 38.16 12.05
C SER A 275 -28.30 36.75 11.48
N LEU A 276 -27.94 35.76 12.32
CA LEU A 276 -28.39 34.36 12.48
C LEU A 276 -28.57 33.41 11.27
N MET A 277 -27.75 32.34 11.33
CA MET A 277 -27.85 31.00 10.75
C MET A 277 -27.69 30.82 9.22
N PHE A 278 -26.74 29.94 8.88
CA PHE A 278 -26.37 29.39 7.56
C PHE A 278 -25.70 30.33 6.55
N CYS A 279 -24.37 30.42 6.62
CA CYS A 279 -23.52 30.73 5.45
C CYS A 279 -22.91 29.42 4.94
N GLY A 280 -23.50 28.84 3.89
CA GLY A 280 -22.92 27.72 3.15
C GLY A 280 -21.95 28.22 2.09
N SER A 281 -20.66 27.91 2.26
CA SER A 281 -19.66 28.14 1.22
C SER A 281 -19.82 27.09 0.12
N VAL A 282 -20.25 27.48 -1.08
CA VAL A 282 -20.23 26.60 -2.26
C VAL A 282 -18.78 26.51 -2.76
N LEU A 283 -18.11 25.40 -2.46
CA LEU A 283 -16.88 25.00 -3.14
C LEU A 283 -17.27 24.55 -4.55
N LYS A 284 -16.99 25.39 -5.56
CA LYS A 284 -17.02 24.96 -6.96
C LYS A 284 -15.95 23.88 -7.16
N SER A 285 -16.41 22.69 -7.55
CA SER A 285 -15.58 21.53 -7.91
C SER A 285 -14.54 21.90 -8.99
N CYS A 286 -13.28 21.55 -8.74
CA CYS A 286 -12.17 21.67 -9.69
C CYS A 286 -12.07 20.40 -10.54
N GLY A 287 -12.68 20.43 -11.74
CA GLY A 287 -12.40 19.51 -12.87
C GLY A 287 -12.82 18.03 -12.69
N PRO A 288 -13.14 17.32 -13.80
CA PRO A 288 -13.46 15.90 -13.73
C PRO A 288 -12.19 15.06 -13.49
N LEU A 289 -12.24 14.17 -12.49
CA LEU A 289 -11.31 13.05 -12.35
C LEU A 289 -11.46 12.12 -13.57
N ASN A 290 -10.35 11.58 -14.09
CA ASN A 290 -10.36 10.66 -15.21
C ASN A 290 -11.15 9.38 -14.84
N PRO A 291 -12.25 9.05 -15.54
CA PRO A 291 -13.11 7.91 -15.19
C PRO A 291 -12.38 6.56 -15.28
N LYS A 292 -11.32 6.43 -16.09
CA LYS A 292 -10.49 5.21 -16.14
C LYS A 292 -9.73 4.99 -14.83
N LEU A 293 -9.18 6.05 -14.23
CA LEU A 293 -8.49 5.95 -12.94
C LEU A 293 -9.46 5.61 -11.81
N LEU A 294 -10.69 6.12 -11.87
CA LEU A 294 -11.74 5.72 -10.94
C LEU A 294 -12.06 4.22 -11.07
N GLN A 295 -12.21 3.71 -12.31
CA GLN A 295 -12.47 2.29 -12.56
C GLN A 295 -11.33 1.36 -12.11
N TYR A 296 -10.06 1.76 -12.21
CA TYR A 296 -8.93 0.94 -11.73
C TYR A 296 -8.77 1.00 -10.21
N TRP A 297 -9.02 2.14 -9.57
CA TRP A 297 -9.09 2.22 -8.10
C TRP A 297 -10.21 1.35 -7.56
N VAL A 298 -11.35 1.30 -8.25
CA VAL A 298 -12.49 0.44 -7.94
C VAL A 298 -12.10 -1.04 -8.18
N ARG A 299 -11.53 -1.42 -9.33
CA ARG A 299 -11.10 -2.81 -9.61
C ARG A 299 -9.97 -3.37 -8.74
N ILE A 300 -9.08 -2.54 -8.20
CA ILE A 300 -8.01 -3.01 -7.29
C ILE A 300 -8.58 -3.26 -5.88
N LEU A 301 -9.70 -2.65 -5.54
CA LEU A 301 -10.44 -2.87 -4.29
C LEU A 301 -11.55 -3.94 -4.45
N ASP A 302 -12.03 -4.18 -5.66
CA ASP A 302 -13.07 -5.17 -5.97
C ASP A 302 -12.50 -6.60 -6.06
N GLY A 303 -11.99 -7.08 -4.93
CA GLY A 303 -12.10 -8.48 -4.54
C GLY A 303 -13.20 -8.58 -3.48
N GLU A 304 -14.45 -8.56 -3.94
CA GLU A 304 -15.74 -8.70 -3.22
C GLU A 304 -16.44 -7.39 -2.76
N ASP A 305 -17.64 -7.23 -3.36
CA ASP A 305 -18.85 -6.45 -3.02
C ASP A 305 -18.86 -4.91 -2.94
N GLU A 306 -19.95 -4.37 -3.53
CA GLU A 306 -20.11 -3.01 -4.03
C GLU A 306 -20.39 -1.89 -3.00
N THR A 307 -20.09 -0.68 -3.48
CA THR A 307 -20.61 0.67 -3.14
C THR A 307 -19.89 1.51 -2.08
N PHE A 308 -19.31 2.64 -2.51
CA PHE A 308 -18.97 3.77 -1.64
C PHE A 308 -19.44 5.11 -2.22
N GLY A 309 -20.22 5.83 -1.40
CA GLY A 309 -20.56 7.23 -1.56
C GLY A 309 -19.43 8.17 -1.12
N THR A 310 -19.46 9.39 -1.66
CA THR A 310 -18.53 10.48 -1.38
C THR A 310 -18.46 10.87 0.10
N VAL A 311 -17.27 10.73 0.72
CA VAL A 311 -16.96 11.24 2.06
C VAL A 311 -16.47 12.68 1.98
N GLN A 312 -17.18 13.61 2.62
CA GLN A 312 -16.73 14.97 2.88
C GLN A 312 -15.64 15.00 3.95
N SER A 313 -14.42 15.36 3.59
CA SER A 313 -13.32 15.62 4.54
C SER A 313 -13.54 16.96 5.26
N ARG A 314 -13.61 16.95 6.60
CA ARG A 314 -13.49 18.16 7.43
C ARG A 314 -12.00 18.49 7.68
N PRO A 315 -11.60 19.76 7.72
CA PRO A 315 -10.22 20.14 8.02
C PRO A 315 -9.93 20.02 9.53
N VAL A 316 -8.86 19.30 9.88
CA VAL A 316 -8.28 19.31 11.22
C VAL A 316 -7.54 20.63 11.39
N ARG A 317 -7.97 21.45 12.36
CA ARG A 317 -7.23 22.65 12.79
C ARG A 317 -5.97 22.20 13.52
N GLY A 318 -4.82 22.66 13.04
CA GLY A 318 -3.58 22.67 13.81
C GLY A 318 -3.75 23.55 15.04
N LEU A 319 -3.33 23.03 16.19
CA LEU A 319 -3.00 23.81 17.36
C LEU A 319 -1.47 23.95 17.41
N LEU A 320 -1.08 25.18 17.76
CA LEU A 320 0.25 25.75 17.87
C LEU A 320 1.28 24.85 18.56
#